data_AF-A0AA88MCL1-F1
#
_entry.id   AF-A0AA88MCL1-F1
#
_cell.length_a   1.000
_cell.length_b   1.000
_cell.length_c   1.000
_cell.angle_alpha   90.00
_cell.angle_beta   90.00
_cell.angle_gamma   90.00
#
_symmetry.space_group_name_H-M   'P 1'
#
loop_
_entity.id
_entity.type
_entity.pdbx_description
1 polymer ?
#
loop_
_entity_poly.entity_id
_entity_poly.type
_entity_poly.pdbx_seq_one_letter_code
_entity_poly.pdbx_strand_id
1 'polypeptide(L)'
;MWGEIEAPVQTRRRPLEREEQSREPEEPEEPQGPDTRPPRLVCPSGPAETPQPPHDAPNVSPAESSCVRAMVEDVATSGSLVKSQQVGEAELTLEQRREELLRQYRSRPLVFLERYHSCLKPQHLSAFAHVCSDPRTLHYSKVIQRRAAGCTNRVRVRNQRYAALRHLQKEGQYFSEEQMRMREPLLYEQYIGQYLTDEELLERSQEAMLDGAQSGPGEQTGGLAHLLLNSYQERLIQNRLQEEQEREEGAQEEEEDDDDDDGVQQKEWEPSAEEKSMLREEFISQMHQRFLDGKDKDFNYSEVDENPDYDNLDIVSRDAEDKYFDEDDDEEEEAMTE
;
A
#
# COMPACT_ATOMS: atom_id res chain seq x y z
N MET A 1 25.64 12.67 3.84
CA MET A 1 25.31 14.06 3.42
C MET A 1 24.10 14.00 2.49
N TRP A 2 22.91 14.36 2.98
CA TRP A 2 21.71 14.47 2.15
C TRP A 2 21.28 15.93 2.11
N GLY A 3 21.18 16.48 0.90
CA GLY A 3 21.03 17.90 0.63
C GLY A 3 19.74 18.49 1.16
N GLU A 4 19.87 19.70 1.70
CA GLU A 4 18.76 20.58 2.05
C GLU A 4 18.00 20.96 0.77
N ILE A 5 16.71 20.62 0.70
CA ILE A 5 15.83 21.11 -0.36
C ILE A 5 15.12 22.34 0.21
N GLU A 6 15.31 23.49 -0.45
CA GLU A 6 14.77 24.79 -0.07
C GLU A 6 13.24 24.81 0.02
N ALA A 7 12.72 25.66 0.91
CA ALA A 7 11.29 25.82 1.17
C ALA A 7 10.51 26.41 -0.03
N PRO A 8 9.21 26.08 -0.20
CA PRO A 8 8.45 26.47 -1.39
C PRO A 8 8.14 27.97 -1.43
N VAL A 9 8.28 28.53 -2.64
CA VAL A 9 7.96 29.91 -3.00
C VAL A 9 6.46 30.19 -2.82
N GLN A 10 6.13 31.18 -1.98
CA GLN A 10 4.77 31.69 -1.84
C GLN A 10 4.35 32.46 -3.11
N THR A 11 3.46 31.86 -3.90
CA THR A 11 2.81 32.57 -5.01
C THR A 11 1.69 33.47 -4.49
N ARG A 12 1.95 34.78 -4.58
CA ARG A 12 1.03 35.86 -4.21
C ARG A 12 -0.19 35.85 -5.14
N ARG A 13 -1.37 35.50 -4.62
CA ARG A 13 -2.65 35.60 -5.35
C ARG A 13 -2.94 37.06 -5.72
N ARG A 14 -3.16 37.33 -7.02
CA ARG A 14 -3.70 38.61 -7.52
C ARG A 14 -5.23 38.56 -7.60
N PRO A 15 -5.94 39.68 -7.38
CA PRO A 15 -7.40 39.70 -7.26
C PRO A 15 -8.08 39.70 -8.64
N LEU A 16 -9.21 38.98 -8.71
CA LEU A 16 -10.13 38.95 -9.84
C LEU A 16 -11.03 40.20 -9.79
N GLU A 17 -10.95 41.09 -10.77
CA GLU A 17 -11.91 42.18 -10.93
C GLU A 17 -13.17 41.67 -11.64
N ARG A 18 -14.31 42.04 -11.04
CA ARG A 18 -15.68 41.66 -11.40
C ARG A 18 -16.27 42.83 -12.18
N GLU A 19 -16.67 42.63 -13.43
CA GLU A 19 -17.58 43.54 -14.13
C GLU A 19 -18.94 42.86 -14.32
N GLU A 20 -19.91 43.35 -13.56
CA GLU A 20 -21.35 43.12 -13.75
C GLU A 20 -21.84 44.04 -14.86
N GLN A 21 -22.41 43.49 -15.94
CA GLN A 21 -23.36 44.23 -16.78
C GLN A 21 -24.61 43.39 -17.03
N SER A 22 -25.64 43.78 -16.32
CA SER A 22 -27.04 43.36 -16.38
C SER A 22 -27.72 43.78 -17.69
N ARG A 23 -28.41 42.84 -18.37
CA ARG A 23 -29.57 43.12 -19.24
C ARG A 23 -30.32 41.84 -19.62
N GLU A 24 -31.58 41.77 -19.21
CA GLU A 24 -32.67 40.96 -19.77
C GLU A 24 -33.88 41.90 -19.96
N PRO A 25 -34.98 41.53 -20.63
CA PRO A 25 -35.22 40.45 -21.63
C PRO A 25 -35.95 40.96 -22.89
N GLU A 26 -35.97 40.22 -24.01
CA GLU A 26 -37.08 40.24 -24.99
C GLU A 26 -37.15 38.90 -25.77
N GLU A 27 -38.36 38.30 -25.83
CA GLU A 27 -38.76 37.26 -26.79
C GLU A 27 -38.88 37.84 -28.22
N PRO A 28 -38.80 37.01 -29.28
CA PRO A 28 -40.06 36.67 -29.98
C PRO A 28 -40.12 35.30 -30.69
N GLU A 29 -41.35 34.77 -30.69
CA GLU A 29 -42.14 34.03 -31.71
C GLU A 29 -41.57 32.88 -32.59
N GLU A 30 -42.40 31.84 -32.67
CA GLU A 30 -42.39 30.68 -33.57
C GLU A 30 -42.47 31.03 -35.08
N PRO A 31 -42.11 30.07 -35.95
CA PRO A 31 -42.98 29.82 -37.10
C PRO A 31 -43.37 28.35 -37.29
N GLN A 32 -44.63 28.17 -37.68
CA GLN A 32 -45.34 26.93 -37.93
C GLN A 32 -44.98 26.25 -39.26
N GLY A 33 -45.07 24.91 -39.27
CA GLY A 33 -45.53 24.09 -40.41
C GLY A 33 -44.59 22.98 -40.90
N PRO A 34 -45.08 21.96 -41.63
CA PRO A 34 -46.35 21.25 -41.48
C PRO A 34 -46.20 19.72 -41.38
N ASP A 35 -47.26 19.13 -40.86
CA ASP A 35 -47.57 17.71 -40.71
C ASP A 35 -47.66 16.98 -42.07
N THR A 36 -46.97 15.84 -42.25
CA THR A 36 -47.26 14.92 -43.37
C THR A 36 -46.81 13.48 -43.04
N ARG A 37 -47.80 12.64 -42.69
CA ARG A 37 -47.70 11.17 -42.65
C ARG A 37 -47.53 10.57 -44.05
N PRO A 38 -46.72 9.50 -44.23
CA PRO A 38 -46.87 8.60 -45.37
C PRO A 38 -47.76 7.37 -45.02
N PRO A 39 -48.42 6.75 -46.01
CA PRO A 39 -49.54 5.84 -45.79
C PRO A 39 -49.13 4.36 -45.66
N ARG A 40 -50.02 3.62 -44.99
CA ARG A 40 -50.09 2.15 -44.95
C ARG A 40 -50.37 1.57 -46.35
N LEU A 41 -49.60 0.57 -46.75
CA LEU A 41 -49.97 -0.40 -47.78
C LEU A 41 -50.25 -1.76 -47.13
N VAL A 42 -51.34 -2.37 -47.56
CA VAL A 42 -51.93 -3.61 -47.04
C VAL A 42 -51.98 -4.63 -48.19
N CYS A 43 -51.47 -5.84 -47.90
CA CYS A 43 -51.77 -7.18 -48.48
C CYS A 43 -51.30 -7.50 -49.93
N PRO A 44 -51.02 -8.78 -50.29
CA PRO A 44 -51.72 -10.00 -49.82
C PRO A 44 -50.87 -11.23 -49.48
N SER A 45 -51.60 -12.26 -49.04
CA SER A 45 -51.24 -13.52 -48.38
C SER A 45 -50.86 -14.70 -49.29
N GLY A 46 -49.92 -15.53 -48.80
CA GLY A 46 -49.82 -17.00 -48.96
C GLY A 46 -48.77 -17.55 -49.96
N PRO A 47 -48.24 -18.79 -49.80
CA PRO A 47 -48.55 -19.84 -48.81
C PRO A 47 -47.34 -20.33 -47.97
N ALA A 48 -47.62 -21.29 -47.09
CA ALA A 48 -46.78 -21.83 -46.02
C ALA A 48 -45.76 -22.89 -46.47
N GLU A 49 -44.61 -22.92 -45.80
CA GLU A 49 -43.74 -24.11 -45.68
C GLU A 49 -42.99 -24.10 -44.33
N THR A 50 -42.71 -25.32 -43.87
CA THR A 50 -42.50 -25.85 -42.51
C THR A 50 -41.21 -25.38 -41.80
N PRO A 51 -41.12 -25.40 -40.45
CA PRO A 51 -39.96 -24.87 -39.71
C PRO A 51 -38.78 -25.84 -39.66
N GLN A 52 -37.57 -25.36 -39.95
CA GLN A 52 -36.31 -26.02 -39.62
C GLN A 52 -35.71 -25.45 -38.32
N PRO A 53 -35.03 -26.27 -37.50
CA PRO A 53 -34.51 -25.86 -36.20
C PRO A 53 -33.23 -24.99 -36.36
N PRO A 54 -32.96 -24.04 -35.45
CA PRO A 54 -31.76 -23.23 -35.51
C PRO A 54 -30.56 -24.04 -35.02
N HIS A 55 -29.71 -24.46 -35.95
CA HIS A 55 -28.32 -24.77 -35.67
C HIS A 55 -27.53 -23.47 -35.80
N ASP A 56 -27.01 -22.97 -34.67
CA ASP A 56 -25.73 -22.25 -34.56
C ASP A 56 -25.57 -21.77 -33.10
N ALA A 57 -25.22 -22.71 -32.21
CA ALA A 57 -24.61 -22.36 -30.93
C ALA A 57 -23.10 -22.35 -31.15
N PRO A 58 -22.38 -21.24 -30.90
CA PRO A 58 -20.93 -21.26 -30.94
C PRO A 58 -20.45 -22.25 -29.87
N ASN A 59 -19.63 -23.20 -30.30
CA ASN A 59 -19.05 -24.24 -29.45
C ASN A 59 -18.04 -23.59 -28.49
N VAL A 60 -18.53 -23.05 -27.38
CA VAL A 60 -17.70 -22.49 -26.29
C VAL A 60 -17.03 -23.67 -25.59
N SER A 61 -15.71 -23.63 -25.42
CA SER A 61 -15.02 -24.75 -24.78
C SER A 61 -15.57 -24.95 -23.35
N PRO A 62 -15.67 -26.20 -22.85
CA PRO A 62 -16.15 -26.46 -21.48
C PRO A 62 -15.35 -25.71 -20.40
N ALA A 63 -14.07 -25.46 -20.69
CA ALA A 63 -13.15 -24.71 -19.83
C ALA A 63 -13.47 -23.21 -19.80
N GLU A 64 -13.71 -22.58 -20.96
CA GLU A 64 -14.18 -21.19 -21.04
C GLU A 64 -15.52 -21.02 -20.32
N SER A 65 -16.43 -21.98 -20.49
CA SER A 65 -17.72 -21.99 -19.81
C SER A 65 -17.60 -22.16 -18.29
N SER A 66 -16.55 -22.82 -17.80
CA SER A 66 -16.27 -22.96 -16.36
C SER A 66 -15.68 -21.68 -15.79
N CYS A 67 -14.70 -21.08 -16.47
CA CYS A 67 -14.07 -19.83 -16.07
C CYS A 67 -15.08 -18.67 -16.03
N VAL A 68 -15.93 -18.54 -17.04
CA VAL A 68 -16.99 -17.52 -17.08
C VAL A 68 -17.98 -17.69 -15.92
N ARG A 69 -18.32 -18.94 -15.56
CA ARG A 69 -19.20 -19.21 -14.41
C ARG A 69 -18.56 -18.81 -13.08
N ALA A 70 -17.30 -19.18 -12.85
CA ALA A 70 -16.56 -18.81 -11.64
C ALA A 70 -16.39 -17.28 -11.53
N MET A 71 -16.06 -16.63 -12.64
CA MET A 71 -15.95 -15.17 -12.71
C MET A 71 -17.25 -14.47 -12.30
N VAL A 72 -18.38 -14.91 -12.84
CA VAL A 72 -19.70 -14.32 -12.54
C VAL A 72 -20.10 -14.56 -11.08
N GLU A 73 -19.78 -15.73 -10.53
CA GLU A 73 -20.03 -16.07 -9.13
C GLU A 73 -19.30 -15.10 -8.18
N ASP A 74 -18.01 -14.88 -8.42
CA ASP A 74 -17.19 -13.99 -7.60
C ASP A 74 -17.67 -12.53 -7.68
N VAL A 75 -18.10 -12.06 -8.85
CA VAL A 75 -18.65 -10.69 -9.00
C VAL A 75 -20.05 -10.56 -8.38
N ALA A 76 -20.86 -11.62 -8.44
CA ALA A 76 -22.19 -11.63 -7.83
C ALA A 76 -22.11 -11.51 -6.31
N THR A 77 -21.11 -12.15 -5.70
CA THR A 77 -20.88 -12.18 -4.23
C THR A 77 -20.09 -10.98 -3.71
N SER A 78 -19.37 -10.23 -4.57
CA SER A 78 -18.53 -9.09 -4.17
C SER A 78 -19.28 -7.82 -3.72
N GLY A 79 -20.61 -7.84 -3.72
CA GLY A 79 -21.43 -6.67 -3.37
C GLY A 79 -21.47 -5.57 -4.46
N SER A 80 -20.92 -5.83 -5.65
CA SER A 80 -20.92 -4.85 -6.75
C SER A 80 -22.33 -4.48 -7.24
N LEU A 81 -22.51 -3.25 -7.73
CA LEU A 81 -23.77 -2.81 -8.31
C LEU A 81 -23.95 -3.40 -9.72
N VAL A 82 -24.79 -4.43 -9.82
CA VAL A 82 -25.06 -5.13 -11.10
C VAL A 82 -26.05 -4.36 -11.97
N LYS A 83 -27.02 -3.70 -11.35
CA LYS A 83 -28.11 -2.96 -12.01
C LYS A 83 -28.53 -1.78 -11.13
N SER A 84 -28.83 -0.64 -11.75
CA SER A 84 -29.43 0.50 -11.07
C SER A 84 -30.84 0.13 -10.60
N GLN A 85 -31.03 0.07 -9.27
CA GLN A 85 -32.32 -0.21 -8.62
C GLN A 85 -32.85 1.08 -8.00
N GLN A 86 -34.15 1.33 -8.14
CA GLN A 86 -34.80 2.50 -7.54
C GLN A 86 -35.07 2.28 -6.05
N VAL A 87 -35.18 3.37 -5.28
CA VAL A 87 -35.54 3.31 -3.86
C VAL A 87 -36.92 2.65 -3.73
N GLY A 88 -36.96 1.47 -3.09
CA GLY A 88 -38.18 0.67 -2.90
C GLY A 88 -38.27 -0.59 -3.77
N GLU A 89 -37.33 -0.83 -4.68
CA GLU A 89 -37.21 -2.12 -5.38
C GLU A 89 -36.60 -3.19 -4.46
N ALA A 90 -37.06 -4.43 -4.60
CA ALA A 90 -36.50 -5.56 -3.86
C ALA A 90 -35.07 -5.85 -4.33
N GLU A 91 -34.17 -6.11 -3.39
CA GLU A 91 -32.79 -6.49 -3.68
C GLU A 91 -32.75 -7.71 -4.61
N LEU A 92 -31.96 -7.60 -5.68
CA LEU A 92 -31.76 -8.70 -6.62
C LEU A 92 -31.23 -9.93 -5.90
N THR A 93 -31.87 -11.08 -6.11
CA THR A 93 -31.37 -12.36 -5.61
C THR A 93 -30.04 -12.70 -6.26
N LEU A 94 -29.23 -13.56 -5.62
CA LEU A 94 -27.94 -13.99 -6.18
C LEU A 94 -28.09 -14.59 -7.58
N GLU A 95 -29.17 -15.33 -7.84
CA GLU A 95 -29.46 -15.90 -9.17
C GLU A 95 -29.76 -14.81 -10.21
N GLN A 96 -30.57 -13.82 -9.86
CA GLN A 96 -30.88 -12.69 -10.75
C GLN A 96 -29.62 -11.84 -11.04
N ARG A 97 -28.76 -11.67 -10.04
CA ARG A 97 -27.45 -10.99 -10.21
C ARG A 97 -26.57 -11.75 -11.22
N ARG A 98 -26.47 -13.07 -11.10
CA ARG A 98 -25.69 -13.91 -12.03
C ARG A 98 -26.22 -13.80 -13.47
N GLU A 99 -27.54 -13.86 -13.65
CA GLU A 99 -28.15 -13.76 -14.98
C GLU A 99 -27.85 -12.42 -15.65
N GLU A 100 -28.01 -11.32 -14.91
CA GLU A 100 -27.73 -9.98 -15.43
C GLU A 100 -26.23 -9.79 -15.74
N LEU A 101 -25.33 -10.29 -14.89
CA LEU A 101 -23.89 -10.27 -15.13
C LEU A 101 -23.50 -11.07 -16.38
N LEU A 102 -24.06 -12.26 -16.58
CA LEU A 102 -23.86 -13.06 -17.79
C LEU A 102 -24.34 -12.34 -19.04
N ARG A 103 -25.49 -11.65 -18.95
CA ARG A 103 -26.03 -10.84 -20.05
C ARG A 103 -25.08 -9.69 -20.40
N GLN A 104 -24.57 -8.98 -19.39
CA GLN A 104 -23.63 -7.88 -19.58
C GLN A 104 -22.31 -8.37 -20.20
N TYR A 105 -21.77 -9.48 -19.70
CA TYR A 105 -20.56 -10.09 -20.24
C TYR A 105 -20.72 -10.50 -21.71
N ARG A 106 -21.81 -11.20 -22.06
CA ARG A 106 -22.06 -11.65 -23.44
C ARG A 106 -22.29 -10.52 -24.43
N SER A 107 -22.93 -9.44 -23.98
CA SER A 107 -23.25 -8.30 -24.84
C SER A 107 -22.06 -7.35 -25.00
N ARG A 108 -21.35 -7.03 -23.92
CA ARG A 108 -20.26 -6.04 -23.91
C ARG A 108 -19.14 -6.48 -22.95
N PRO A 109 -18.31 -7.47 -23.33
CA PRO A 109 -17.28 -8.01 -22.44
C PRO A 109 -16.24 -6.96 -22.01
N LEU A 110 -15.89 -6.01 -22.87
CA LEU A 110 -14.96 -4.92 -22.52
C LEU A 110 -15.52 -3.96 -21.46
N VAL A 111 -16.80 -3.60 -21.57
CA VAL A 111 -17.48 -2.74 -20.57
C VAL A 111 -17.66 -3.49 -19.25
N PHE A 112 -17.91 -4.80 -19.33
CA PHE A 112 -17.94 -5.66 -18.16
C PHE A 112 -16.59 -5.65 -17.44
N LEU A 113 -15.49 -5.82 -18.18
CA LEU A 113 -14.13 -5.78 -17.63
C LEU A 113 -13.84 -4.45 -16.94
N GLU A 114 -14.13 -3.33 -17.61
CA GLU A 114 -13.96 -1.97 -17.06
C GLU A 114 -14.79 -1.73 -15.78
N ARG A 115 -16.01 -2.26 -15.70
CA ARG A 115 -16.86 -2.04 -14.50
C ARG A 115 -16.49 -2.92 -13.32
N TYR A 116 -16.11 -4.17 -13.60
CA TYR A 116 -15.97 -5.19 -12.56
C TYR A 116 -14.52 -5.61 -12.32
N HIS A 117 -13.52 -5.00 -12.95
CA HIS A 117 -12.09 -5.32 -12.74
C HIS A 117 -11.68 -5.33 -11.27
N SER A 118 -12.39 -4.58 -10.41
CA SER A 118 -12.10 -4.51 -8.99
C SER A 118 -12.38 -5.80 -8.22
N CYS A 119 -13.33 -6.59 -8.71
CA CYS A 119 -13.78 -7.86 -8.13
C CYS A 119 -13.20 -9.09 -8.87
N LEU A 120 -12.46 -8.87 -9.97
CA LEU A 120 -11.90 -9.95 -10.78
C LEU A 120 -10.55 -10.44 -10.24
N LYS A 121 -10.32 -11.74 -10.38
CA LYS A 121 -9.07 -12.42 -10.04
C LYS A 121 -8.29 -12.77 -11.31
N PRO A 122 -6.96 -13.00 -11.23
CA PRO A 122 -6.15 -13.39 -12.40
C PRO A 122 -6.67 -14.64 -13.12
N GLN A 123 -7.29 -15.56 -12.37
CA GLN A 123 -7.89 -16.79 -12.91
C GLN A 123 -9.03 -16.52 -13.90
N HIS A 124 -9.69 -15.36 -13.79
CA HIS A 124 -10.82 -14.97 -14.64
C HIS A 124 -10.37 -14.38 -15.98
N LEU A 125 -9.09 -14.02 -16.13
CA LEU A 125 -8.58 -13.37 -17.35
C LEU A 125 -8.71 -14.26 -18.59
N SER A 126 -8.68 -15.58 -18.42
CA SER A 126 -8.88 -16.53 -19.52
C SER A 126 -10.28 -16.44 -20.15
N ALA A 127 -11.29 -15.94 -19.42
CA ALA A 127 -12.60 -15.65 -19.99
C ALA A 127 -12.51 -14.60 -21.12
N PHE A 128 -11.61 -13.62 -20.99
CA PHE A 128 -11.44 -12.52 -21.94
C PHE A 128 -10.46 -12.83 -23.09
N ALA A 129 -10.05 -14.09 -23.27
CA ALA A 129 -9.13 -14.49 -24.34
C ALA A 129 -9.63 -14.08 -25.74
N HIS A 130 -10.95 -14.09 -25.95
CA HIS A 130 -11.58 -13.69 -27.20
C HIS A 130 -11.52 -12.17 -27.51
N VAL A 131 -11.17 -11.33 -26.51
CA VAL A 131 -10.99 -9.87 -26.65
C VAL A 131 -9.59 -9.41 -26.23
N CYS A 132 -8.61 -10.32 -26.17
CA CYS A 132 -7.27 -10.04 -25.67
C CYS A 132 -6.48 -9.03 -26.53
N SER A 133 -6.81 -8.91 -27.82
CA SER A 133 -6.17 -7.96 -28.74
C SER A 133 -6.55 -6.50 -28.50
N ASP A 134 -7.61 -6.23 -27.71
CA ASP A 134 -8.01 -4.86 -27.39
C ASP A 134 -7.09 -4.25 -26.30
N PRO A 135 -6.58 -3.01 -26.48
CA PRO A 135 -5.72 -2.37 -25.50
C PRO A 135 -6.33 -2.25 -24.10
N ARG A 136 -7.66 -2.12 -23.99
CA ARG A 136 -8.34 -2.06 -22.69
C ARG A 136 -8.23 -3.40 -21.95
N THR A 137 -8.34 -4.51 -22.67
CA THR A 137 -8.18 -5.84 -22.10
C THR A 137 -6.77 -6.02 -21.55
N LEU A 138 -5.75 -5.59 -22.31
CA LEU A 138 -4.35 -5.62 -21.87
C LEU A 138 -4.14 -4.77 -20.61
N HIS A 139 -4.64 -3.53 -20.60
CA HIS A 139 -4.55 -2.63 -19.45
C HIS A 139 -5.18 -3.22 -18.19
N TYR A 140 -6.46 -3.63 -18.25
CA TYR A 140 -7.15 -4.18 -17.08
C TYR A 140 -6.58 -5.54 -16.65
N SER A 141 -6.03 -6.33 -17.56
CA SER A 141 -5.31 -7.56 -17.21
C SER A 141 -4.08 -7.25 -16.37
N LYS A 142 -3.26 -6.26 -16.78
CA LYS A 142 -2.12 -5.78 -15.97
C LYS A 142 -2.59 -5.26 -14.60
N VAL A 143 -3.68 -4.48 -14.54
CA VAL A 143 -4.24 -3.96 -13.28
C VAL A 143 -4.69 -5.07 -12.33
N ILE A 144 -5.38 -6.10 -12.84
CA ILE A 144 -5.86 -7.24 -12.04
C ILE A 144 -4.67 -8.07 -11.52
N GLN A 145 -3.65 -8.29 -12.35
CA GLN A 145 -2.43 -9.00 -11.95
C GLN A 145 -1.64 -8.22 -10.88
N ARG A 146 -1.42 -6.92 -11.07
CA ARG A 146 -0.72 -6.05 -10.10
C ARG A 146 -1.43 -6.03 -8.74
N ARG A 147 -2.77 -5.98 -8.74
CA ARG A 147 -3.58 -6.06 -7.51
C ARG A 147 -3.45 -7.40 -6.81
N ALA A 148 -3.52 -8.49 -7.58
CA ALA A 148 -3.40 -9.84 -7.03
C ALA A 148 -2.00 -10.13 -6.48
N ALA A 149 -0.96 -9.50 -7.03
CA ALA A 149 0.41 -9.59 -6.50
C ALA A 149 0.59 -8.87 -5.15
N GLY A 150 -0.42 -8.15 -4.65
CA GLY A 150 -0.36 -7.43 -3.37
C GLY A 150 0.61 -6.25 -3.35
N CYS A 151 1.26 -5.94 -4.48
CA CYS A 151 2.31 -4.93 -4.58
C CYS A 151 1.80 -3.53 -4.20
N THR A 152 0.57 -3.19 -4.61
CA THR A 152 -0.06 -1.90 -4.26
C THR A 152 -0.33 -1.75 -2.77
N ASN A 153 -0.68 -2.82 -2.07
CA ASN A 153 -0.86 -2.77 -0.61
C ASN A 153 0.49 -2.69 0.11
N ARG A 154 1.52 -3.42 -0.35
CA ARG A 154 2.86 -3.36 0.26
C ARG A 154 3.49 -1.98 0.14
N VAL A 155 3.42 -1.37 -1.05
CA VAL A 155 3.93 -0.01 -1.29
C VAL A 155 3.13 1.02 -0.48
N ARG A 156 1.79 0.95 -0.50
CA ARG A 156 0.95 1.87 0.28
C ARG A 156 1.25 1.78 1.79
N VAL A 157 1.33 0.57 2.34
CA VAL A 157 1.68 0.35 3.76
C VAL A 157 3.08 0.86 4.07
N ARG A 158 4.07 0.60 3.21
CA ARG A 158 5.43 1.10 3.41
C ARG A 158 5.48 2.63 3.37
N ASN A 159 4.71 3.27 2.49
CA ASN A 159 4.62 4.72 2.39
C ASN A 159 3.91 5.35 3.59
N GLN A 160 2.83 4.74 4.09
CA GLN A 160 2.16 5.15 5.34
C GLN A 160 3.09 5.04 6.54
N ARG A 161 3.78 3.89 6.69
CA ARG A 161 4.79 3.71 7.73
C ARG A 161 5.93 4.70 7.57
N TYR A 162 6.36 5.03 6.36
CA TYR A 162 7.37 6.08 6.17
C TYR A 162 6.88 7.46 6.66
N ALA A 163 5.63 7.82 6.40
CA ALA A 163 5.06 9.06 6.94
C ALA A 163 5.03 9.05 8.48
N ALA A 164 4.63 7.95 9.10
CA ALA A 164 4.66 7.78 10.56
C ALA A 164 6.09 7.81 11.12
N LEU A 165 7.05 7.15 10.47
CA LEU A 165 8.48 7.18 10.82
C LEU A 165 8.99 8.64 10.90
N ARG A 166 8.67 9.45 9.89
CA ARG A 166 9.08 10.87 9.85
C ARG A 166 8.40 11.70 10.92
N HIS A 167 7.16 11.37 11.29
CA HIS A 167 6.47 11.99 12.41
C HIS A 167 7.15 11.67 13.75
N LEU A 168 7.37 10.39 14.02
CA LEU A 168 8.02 9.90 15.24
C LEU A 168 9.46 10.42 15.40
N GLN A 169 10.20 10.56 14.30
CA GLN A 169 11.53 11.19 14.31
C GLN A 169 11.48 12.66 14.74
N LYS A 170 10.43 13.40 14.34
CA LYS A 170 10.26 14.80 14.74
C LYS A 170 9.88 14.94 16.20
N GLU A 171 9.08 14.01 16.73
CA GLU A 171 8.74 13.97 18.17
C GLU A 171 9.94 13.58 19.03
N GLY A 172 10.85 12.76 18.50
CA GLY A 172 12.14 12.43 19.12
C GLY A 172 12.07 11.42 20.27
N GLN A 173 10.88 11.00 20.69
CA GLN A 173 10.72 10.06 21.82
C GLN A 173 10.92 8.62 21.38
N TYR A 174 10.20 8.18 20.36
CA TYR A 174 10.15 6.76 19.94
C TYR A 174 11.49 6.24 19.40
N PHE A 175 12.19 7.06 18.62
CA PHE A 175 13.52 6.76 18.06
C PHE A 175 14.66 7.36 18.91
N SER A 176 14.42 7.65 20.19
CA SER A 176 15.52 7.93 21.11
C SER A 176 16.36 6.67 21.33
N GLU A 177 17.67 6.84 21.53
CA GLU A 177 18.60 5.72 21.72
C GLU A 177 18.14 4.80 22.87
N GLU A 178 17.67 5.39 23.98
CA GLU A 178 17.15 4.63 25.12
C GLU A 178 15.90 3.81 24.78
N GLN A 179 14.94 4.39 24.04
CA GLN A 179 13.75 3.64 23.61
C GLN A 179 14.11 2.54 22.62
N MET A 180 15.10 2.74 21.74
CA MET A 180 15.56 1.70 20.82
C MET A 180 16.28 0.57 21.58
N ARG A 181 17.12 0.91 22.57
CA ARG A 181 17.81 -0.04 23.46
C ARG A 181 16.83 -0.92 24.24
N MET A 182 15.76 -0.34 24.77
CA MET A 182 14.71 -1.09 25.47
C MET A 182 13.98 -2.10 24.56
N ARG A 183 13.77 -1.75 23.29
CA ARG A 183 12.97 -2.53 22.32
C ARG A 183 13.77 -3.58 21.58
N GLU A 184 15.05 -3.32 21.31
CA GLU A 184 15.93 -4.25 20.59
C GLU A 184 17.30 -4.30 21.30
N PRO A 185 17.37 -4.93 22.48
CA PRO A 185 18.57 -4.90 23.31
C PRO A 185 19.75 -5.68 22.70
N LEU A 186 19.51 -6.83 22.06
CA LEU A 186 20.56 -7.58 21.37
C LEU A 186 21.19 -6.77 20.24
N LEU A 187 20.36 -6.10 19.43
CA LEU A 187 20.83 -5.25 18.34
C LEU A 187 21.62 -4.05 18.88
N TYR A 188 21.17 -3.45 19.99
CA TYR A 188 21.93 -2.38 20.64
C TYR A 188 23.29 -2.87 21.13
N GLU A 189 23.35 -4.04 21.75
CA GLU A 189 24.60 -4.62 22.24
C GLU A 189 25.61 -4.85 21.12
N GLN A 190 25.16 -5.41 19.99
CA GLN A 190 25.98 -5.70 18.81
C GLN A 190 26.59 -4.45 18.16
N TYR A 191 25.84 -3.36 18.07
CA TYR A 191 26.29 -2.15 17.36
C TYR A 191 26.88 -1.08 18.28
N ILE A 192 26.43 -0.98 19.53
CA ILE A 192 26.80 0.12 20.44
C ILE A 192 27.34 -0.45 21.75
N GLY A 193 26.58 -1.31 22.43
CA GLY A 193 26.83 -1.74 23.81
C GLY A 193 28.24 -2.31 24.02
N GLN A 194 28.66 -3.24 23.17
CA GLN A 194 29.97 -3.90 23.29
C GLN A 194 31.18 -2.97 23.05
N TYR A 195 30.95 -1.78 22.48
CA TYR A 195 32.00 -0.81 22.18
C TYR A 195 32.00 0.41 23.12
N LEU A 196 31.16 0.40 24.15
CA LEU A 196 31.14 1.45 25.17
C LEU A 196 32.27 1.25 26.15
N THR A 197 33.00 2.33 26.42
CA THR A 197 34.00 2.37 27.49
C THR A 197 33.32 2.49 28.85
N ASP A 198 34.03 2.09 29.91
CA ASP A 198 33.57 2.25 31.30
C ASP A 198 33.19 3.71 31.63
N GLU A 199 33.89 4.67 31.03
CA GLU A 199 33.61 6.10 31.16
C GLU A 199 32.27 6.47 30.50
N GLU A 200 32.05 6.09 29.24
CA GLU A 200 30.79 6.32 28.52
C GLU A 200 29.59 5.62 29.23
N LEU A 201 29.82 4.45 29.81
CA LEU A 201 28.81 3.71 30.56
C LEU A 201 28.44 4.41 31.88
N LEU A 202 29.45 4.94 32.59
CA LEU A 202 29.24 5.77 33.78
C LEU A 202 28.49 7.06 33.45
N GLU A 203 28.86 7.76 32.38
CA GLU A 203 28.17 8.97 31.90
C GLU A 203 26.70 8.67 31.62
N ARG A 204 26.39 7.62 30.86
CA ARG A 204 25.00 7.20 30.60
C ARG A 204 24.24 6.91 31.89
N SER A 205 24.86 6.20 32.84
CA SER A 205 24.23 5.91 34.13
C SER A 205 23.93 7.18 34.95
N GLN A 206 24.79 8.18 34.83
CA GLN A 206 24.62 9.48 35.47
C GLN A 206 23.52 10.29 34.79
N GLU A 207 23.48 10.32 33.45
CA GLU A 207 22.41 10.98 32.68
C GLU A 207 21.04 10.39 33.00
N ALA A 208 20.93 9.07 33.08
CA ALA A 208 19.69 8.40 33.49
C ALA A 208 19.22 8.80 34.89
N MET A 209 20.13 9.20 35.79
CA MET A 209 19.78 9.77 37.11
C MET A 209 19.36 11.24 37.04
N LEU A 210 19.88 12.00 36.06
CA LEU A 210 19.65 13.45 35.91
C LEU A 210 18.42 13.78 35.06
N ASP A 211 17.98 12.90 34.16
CA ASP A 211 16.84 13.14 33.28
C ASP A 211 15.52 13.38 34.05
N GLY A 212 15.40 12.77 35.25
CA GLY A 212 14.30 13.03 36.19
C GLY A 212 14.35 14.40 36.89
N ALA A 213 15.40 15.20 36.70
CA ALA A 213 15.57 16.52 37.31
C ALA A 213 15.22 17.68 36.36
N GLN A 214 14.93 17.42 35.07
CA GLN A 214 14.55 18.44 34.09
C GLN A 214 13.04 18.75 34.05
N SER A 215 12.22 18.03 34.82
CA SER A 215 10.82 18.40 35.04
C SER A 215 10.75 19.67 35.90
N GLY A 216 9.94 20.65 35.48
CA GLY A 216 9.94 22.03 35.98
C GLY A 216 9.84 22.23 37.51
N PRO A 217 9.88 23.48 38.01
CA PRO A 217 10.12 23.84 39.42
C PRO A 217 8.98 23.51 40.41
N GLY A 218 8.43 22.29 40.36
CA GLY A 218 7.37 21.78 41.22
C GLY A 218 7.26 20.24 41.28
N GLU A 219 8.00 19.48 40.47
CA GLU A 219 7.86 18.01 40.38
C GLU A 219 9.24 17.33 40.51
N GLN A 220 9.77 17.33 41.74
CA GLN A 220 11.00 16.64 42.10
C GLN A 220 10.74 15.13 42.22
N THR A 221 10.50 14.47 41.09
CA THR A 221 10.35 13.00 41.03
C THR A 221 11.71 12.31 40.89
N GLY A 222 12.79 13.07 40.65
CA GLY A 222 14.18 12.63 40.70
C GLY A 222 14.63 12.29 42.13
N GLY A 223 14.30 11.08 42.58
CA GLY A 223 14.70 10.54 43.88
C GLY A 223 14.90 9.02 43.82
N LEU A 224 14.97 8.37 44.98
CA LEU A 224 15.14 6.91 45.08
C LEU A 224 14.12 6.11 44.23
N ALA A 225 12.90 6.63 44.04
CA ALA A 225 11.89 6.02 43.18
C ALA A 225 12.33 5.91 41.70
N HIS A 226 12.97 6.98 41.18
CA HIS A 226 13.53 7.00 39.83
C HIS A 226 14.67 5.97 39.69
N LEU A 227 15.57 5.91 40.68
CA LEU A 227 16.63 4.90 40.72
C LEU A 227 16.06 3.47 40.71
N LEU A 228 15.02 3.22 41.51
CA LEU A 228 14.35 1.91 41.57
C LEU A 228 13.69 1.56 40.21
N LEU A 229 13.01 2.51 39.58
CA LEU A 229 12.41 2.34 38.26
C LEU A 229 13.48 2.04 37.19
N ASN A 230 14.55 2.82 37.13
CA ASN A 230 15.66 2.60 36.21
C ASN A 230 16.34 1.24 36.45
N SER A 231 16.58 0.86 37.71
CA SER A 231 17.18 -0.44 38.03
C SER A 231 16.29 -1.62 37.62
N TYR A 232 14.97 -1.45 37.69
CA TYR A 232 14.01 -2.44 37.25
C TYR A 232 13.96 -2.52 35.73
N GLN A 233 13.93 -1.38 35.04
CA GLN A 233 14.01 -1.30 33.58
C GLN A 233 15.30 -1.95 33.07
N GLU A 234 16.45 -1.60 33.62
CA GLU A 234 17.74 -2.19 33.24
C GLU A 234 17.74 -3.71 33.42
N ARG A 235 17.13 -4.23 34.50
CA ARG A 235 16.96 -5.67 34.69
C ARG A 235 16.08 -6.30 33.61
N LEU A 236 15.02 -5.62 33.16
CA LEU A 236 14.19 -6.12 32.05
C LEU A 236 14.97 -6.18 30.75
N ILE A 237 15.78 -5.15 30.45
CA ILE A 237 16.67 -5.13 29.28
C ILE A 237 17.64 -6.31 29.35
N GLN A 238 18.32 -6.49 30.48
CA GLN A 238 19.29 -7.57 30.67
C GLN A 238 18.68 -8.95 30.52
N ASN A 239 17.51 -9.21 31.12
CA ASN A 239 16.82 -10.48 30.96
C ASN A 239 16.43 -10.74 29.50
N ARG A 240 15.93 -9.72 28.79
CA ARG A 240 15.57 -9.84 27.38
C ARG A 240 16.80 -10.08 26.50
N LEU A 241 17.89 -9.36 26.75
CA LEU A 241 19.17 -9.55 26.08
C LEU A 241 19.67 -10.99 26.25
N GLN A 242 19.69 -11.49 27.48
CA GLN A 242 20.13 -12.85 27.78
C GLN A 242 19.27 -13.90 27.05
N GLU A 243 17.95 -13.76 27.06
CA GLU A 243 17.06 -14.68 26.33
C GLU A 243 17.28 -14.62 24.80
N GLU A 244 17.59 -13.45 24.25
CA GLU A 244 17.91 -13.27 22.83
C GLU A 244 19.27 -13.90 22.47
N GLN A 245 20.29 -13.75 23.32
CA GLN A 245 21.60 -14.39 23.16
C GLN A 245 21.52 -15.91 23.23
N GLU A 246 20.88 -16.48 24.27
CA GLU A 246 20.70 -17.93 24.42
C GLU A 246 19.98 -18.56 23.20
N ARG A 247 19.06 -17.81 22.58
CA ARG A 247 18.35 -18.23 21.36
C ARG A 247 19.27 -18.22 20.13
N GLU A 248 20.13 -17.22 20.00
CA GLU A 248 21.08 -17.12 18.88
C GLU A 248 22.18 -18.18 18.99
N GLU A 249 22.74 -18.37 20.18
CA GLU A 249 23.71 -19.43 20.48
C GLU A 249 23.12 -20.81 20.18
N GLY A 250 21.90 -21.10 20.64
CA GLY A 250 21.23 -22.37 20.35
C GLY A 250 20.95 -22.59 18.86
N ALA A 251 20.71 -21.53 18.08
CA ALA A 251 20.55 -21.63 16.63
C ALA A 251 21.89 -21.90 15.93
N GLN A 252 22.97 -21.28 16.40
CA GLN A 252 24.32 -21.50 15.88
C GLN A 252 24.80 -22.94 16.15
N GLU A 253 24.55 -23.47 17.35
CA GLU A 253 24.88 -24.87 17.71
C GLU A 253 24.15 -25.90 16.83
N GLU A 254 22.95 -25.59 16.32
CA GLU A 254 22.21 -26.46 15.40
C GLU A 254 22.73 -26.42 13.94
N GLU A 255 23.52 -25.40 13.57
CA GLU A 255 24.07 -25.20 12.23
C GLU A 255 25.54 -25.65 12.09
N GLU A 256 26.21 -25.98 13.20
CA GLU A 256 27.57 -26.55 13.20
C GLU A 256 27.56 -28.03 12.80
N ASP A 257 27.63 -28.30 11.49
CA ASP A 257 28.09 -29.58 10.94
C ASP A 257 29.64 -29.55 10.91
N ASP A 258 30.29 -30.50 11.57
CA ASP A 258 31.74 -30.60 11.84
C ASP A 258 32.65 -30.09 10.70
N ASP A 259 33.16 -28.86 10.82
CA ASP A 259 34.40 -28.42 10.20
C ASP A 259 35.25 -27.71 11.27
N ASP A 260 36.22 -28.45 11.82
CA ASP A 260 37.31 -27.94 12.66
C ASP A 260 38.07 -26.84 11.89
N ASP A 261 37.74 -25.56 12.11
CA ASP A 261 38.61 -24.44 11.73
C ASP A 261 38.79 -23.47 12.90
N ASP A 262 40.02 -23.49 13.41
CA ASP A 262 40.71 -22.58 14.31
C ASP A 262 39.87 -21.42 14.88
N GLY A 263 39.53 -21.53 16.17
CA GLY A 263 38.91 -20.47 16.96
C GLY A 263 39.76 -19.20 16.97
N VAL A 264 39.53 -18.35 15.97
CA VAL A 264 40.06 -16.99 15.94
C VAL A 264 39.36 -16.25 17.07
N GLN A 265 40.06 -16.13 18.21
CA GLN A 265 39.70 -15.21 19.28
C GLN A 265 39.26 -13.90 18.64
N GLN A 266 37.96 -13.61 18.73
CA GLN A 266 37.40 -12.33 18.29
C GLN A 266 38.16 -11.28 19.06
N LYS A 267 39.09 -10.69 18.31
CA LYS A 267 40.10 -9.80 18.79
C LYS A 267 39.38 -8.59 19.35
N GLU A 268 39.71 -8.27 20.59
CA GLU A 268 39.52 -7.00 21.29
C GLU A 268 39.84 -5.83 20.32
N TRP A 269 38.87 -5.52 19.46
CA TRP A 269 38.93 -4.47 18.46
C TRP A 269 38.09 -3.35 19.02
N GLU A 270 38.77 -2.30 19.44
CA GLU A 270 38.14 -1.06 19.85
C GLU A 270 37.97 -0.19 18.59
N PRO A 271 36.74 0.04 18.12
CA PRO A 271 36.51 0.94 17.00
C PRO A 271 36.93 2.36 17.38
N SER A 272 37.52 3.07 16.43
CA SER A 272 37.77 4.50 16.54
C SER A 272 36.47 5.27 16.75
N ALA A 273 36.55 6.51 17.23
CA ALA A 273 35.38 7.36 17.42
C ALA A 273 34.54 7.53 16.14
N GLU A 274 35.18 7.58 14.97
CA GLU A 274 34.50 7.65 13.67
C GLU A 274 33.76 6.36 13.36
N GLU A 275 34.37 5.20 13.62
CA GLU A 275 33.73 3.89 13.44
C GLU A 275 32.56 3.69 14.42
N LYS A 276 32.71 4.11 15.68
CA LYS A 276 31.59 4.12 16.65
C LYS A 276 30.42 4.97 16.15
N SER A 277 30.70 6.12 15.50
CA SER A 277 29.65 6.95 14.90
C SER A 277 28.95 6.23 13.75
N MET A 278 29.69 5.55 12.88
CA MET A 278 29.11 4.78 11.78
C MET A 278 28.25 3.62 12.31
N LEU A 279 28.73 2.88 13.30
CA LEU A 279 27.97 1.80 13.94
C LEU A 279 26.67 2.29 14.58
N ARG A 280 26.69 3.47 15.22
CA ARG A 280 25.47 4.13 15.73
C ARG A 280 24.49 4.48 14.60
N GLU A 281 24.98 5.01 13.48
CA GLU A 281 24.14 5.29 12.31
C GLU A 281 23.55 4.02 11.69
N GLU A 282 24.30 2.92 11.67
CA GLU A 282 23.85 1.61 11.20
C GLU A 282 22.77 1.03 12.11
N PHE A 283 22.96 1.11 13.43
CA PHE A 283 21.95 0.73 14.42
C PHE A 283 20.63 1.48 14.18
N ILE A 284 20.69 2.80 14.05
CA ILE A 284 19.53 3.66 13.79
C ILE A 284 18.86 3.26 12.45
N SER A 285 19.67 3.01 11.42
CA SER A 285 19.17 2.60 10.10
C SER A 285 18.46 1.25 10.15
N GLN A 286 18.99 0.27 10.89
CA GLN A 286 18.35 -1.02 11.10
C GLN A 286 17.03 -0.87 11.85
N MET A 287 16.98 -0.04 12.89
CA MET A 287 15.73 0.26 13.61
C MET A 287 14.67 0.87 12.69
N HIS A 288 15.06 1.80 11.81
CA HIS A 288 14.15 2.37 10.82
C HIS A 288 13.65 1.32 9.81
N GLN A 289 14.53 0.44 9.31
CA GLN A 289 14.12 -0.60 8.36
C GLN A 289 13.18 -1.61 9.01
N ARG A 290 13.45 -2.06 10.24
CA ARG A 290 12.55 -2.94 11.00
C ARG A 290 11.18 -2.29 11.19
N PHE A 291 11.17 -0.99 11.49
CA PHE A 291 9.92 -0.23 11.59
C PHE A 291 9.14 -0.25 10.28
N LEU A 292 9.77 0.09 9.15
CA LEU A 292 9.12 0.10 7.83
C LEU A 292 8.63 -1.28 7.41
N ASP A 293 9.41 -2.32 7.71
CA ASP A 293 9.09 -3.71 7.39
C ASP A 293 7.94 -4.28 8.25
N GLY A 294 7.62 -3.66 9.39
CA GLY A 294 6.58 -4.16 10.29
C GLY A 294 7.08 -5.18 11.31
N LYS A 295 8.39 -5.17 11.60
CA LYS A 295 9.05 -6.15 12.47
C LYS A 295 9.21 -5.68 13.92
N ASP A 296 8.85 -4.43 14.20
CA ASP A 296 8.92 -3.82 15.52
C ASP A 296 7.76 -4.30 16.39
N LYS A 297 8.00 -5.31 17.23
CA LYS A 297 6.95 -5.99 18.02
C LYS A 297 6.32 -5.07 19.06
N ASP A 298 7.05 -4.04 19.47
CA ASP A 298 6.65 -3.09 20.50
C ASP A 298 5.80 -1.93 19.91
N PHE A 299 5.61 -1.89 18.58
CA PHE A 299 4.77 -0.90 17.89
C PHE A 299 3.40 -1.43 17.47
N ASN A 300 2.35 -0.63 17.64
CA ASN A 300 1.01 -0.96 17.15
C ASN A 300 0.79 -0.48 15.70
N TYR A 301 1.16 -1.30 14.71
CA TYR A 301 1.02 -0.94 13.29
C TYR A 301 -0.41 -0.71 12.81
N SER A 302 -1.43 -1.21 13.51
CA SER A 302 -2.83 -0.95 13.13
C SER A 302 -3.18 0.54 13.16
N GLU A 303 -2.53 1.32 14.02
CA GLU A 303 -2.72 2.77 14.13
C GLU A 303 -2.18 3.55 12.94
N VAL A 304 -1.30 2.94 12.14
CA VAL A 304 -0.64 3.57 10.99
C VAL A 304 -1.15 2.97 9.67
N ASP A 305 -1.20 1.65 9.57
CA ASP A 305 -1.55 0.94 8.32
C ASP A 305 -3.01 1.16 7.90
N GLU A 306 -3.91 1.45 8.85
CA GLU A 306 -5.32 1.74 8.60
C GLU A 306 -5.67 3.23 8.63
N ASN A 307 -4.68 4.09 8.91
CA ASN A 307 -4.92 5.51 9.12
C ASN A 307 -4.77 6.31 7.81
N PRO A 308 -5.85 7.00 7.35
CA PRO A 308 -5.81 7.79 6.13
C PRO A 308 -4.93 9.05 6.24
N ASP A 309 -4.63 9.54 7.45
CA ASP A 309 -3.81 10.74 7.64
C ASP A 309 -2.34 10.52 7.23
N TYR A 310 -1.89 9.27 7.19
CA TYR A 310 -0.57 8.89 6.72
C TYR A 310 -0.54 8.52 5.22
N ASP A 311 -1.66 8.66 4.50
CA ASP A 311 -1.69 8.49 3.05
C ASP A 311 -1.05 9.70 2.36
N ASN A 312 0.28 9.70 2.30
CA ASN A 312 1.06 10.80 1.75
C ASN A 312 0.96 10.82 0.22
N LEU A 313 -0.06 11.52 -0.28
CA LEU A 313 -0.35 11.66 -1.71
C LEU A 313 0.84 12.21 -2.50
N ASP A 314 1.70 13.05 -1.89
CA ASP A 314 2.89 13.60 -2.56
C ASP A 314 3.95 12.51 -2.82
N ILE A 315 4.08 11.54 -1.91
CA ILE A 315 4.96 10.37 -2.12
C ILE A 315 4.35 9.48 -3.20
N VAL A 316 3.05 9.22 -3.12
CA VAL A 316 2.36 8.40 -4.12
C VAL A 316 2.44 9.00 -5.52
N SER A 317 2.31 10.33 -5.65
CA SER A 317 2.44 11.00 -6.94
C SER A 317 3.86 10.92 -7.47
N ARG A 318 4.88 11.16 -6.62
CA ARG A 318 6.27 11.06 -7.04
C ARG A 318 6.66 9.63 -7.42
N ASP A 319 6.28 8.63 -6.64
CA ASP A 319 6.53 7.22 -6.97
C ASP A 319 5.84 6.83 -8.29
N ALA A 320 4.68 7.41 -8.60
CA ALA A 320 3.98 7.20 -9.86
C ALA A 320 4.65 7.93 -11.04
N GLU A 321 5.18 9.13 -10.82
CA GLU A 321 5.98 9.88 -11.80
C GLU A 321 7.29 9.15 -12.10
N ASP A 322 8.08 8.78 -11.07
CA ASP A 322 9.35 8.05 -11.23
C ASP A 322 9.14 6.76 -12.01
N LYS A 323 8.09 6.01 -11.67
CA LYS A 323 7.71 4.79 -12.39
C LYS A 323 7.32 5.04 -13.85
N TYR A 324 6.67 6.17 -14.15
CA TYR A 324 6.32 6.54 -15.51
C TYR A 324 7.58 6.83 -16.34
N PHE A 325 8.58 7.49 -15.76
CA PHE A 325 9.87 7.70 -16.42
C PHE A 325 10.65 6.41 -16.63
N ASP A 326 10.69 5.51 -15.64
CA ASP A 326 11.36 4.21 -15.79
C ASP A 326 10.68 3.34 -16.88
N GLU A 327 9.34 3.33 -16.95
CA GLU A 327 8.58 2.60 -17.98
C GLU A 327 8.77 3.20 -19.40
N ASP A 328 8.91 4.53 -19.54
CA ASP A 328 9.18 5.20 -20.83
C ASP A 328 10.64 4.96 -21.31
N ASP A 329 11.63 4.98 -20.41
CA ASP A 329 13.04 4.68 -20.74
C ASP A 329 13.20 3.22 -21.22
N ASP A 330 12.48 2.27 -20.59
CA ASP A 330 12.45 0.86 -21.02
C ASP A 330 11.77 0.69 -22.42
N GLU A 331 10.70 1.44 -22.72
CA GLU A 331 10.03 1.41 -24.02
C GLU A 331 10.89 2.03 -25.14
N GLU A 332 11.70 3.06 -24.84
CA GLU A 332 12.66 3.65 -25.79
C GLU A 332 13.89 2.74 -26.03
N GLU A 333 14.38 2.04 -25.01
CA GLU A 333 15.47 1.06 -25.13
C GLU A 333 15.02 -0.21 -25.90
N GLU A 334 13.80 -0.72 -25.67
CA GLU A 334 13.23 -1.82 -26.45
C GLU A 334 13.00 -1.42 -27.92
N ALA A 335 12.57 -0.18 -28.20
CA ALA A 335 12.40 0.32 -29.56
C ALA A 335 13.72 0.57 -30.32
N MET A 336 14.86 0.70 -29.62
CA MET A 336 16.19 0.79 -30.23
C MET A 336 16.86 -0.58 -30.46
N THR A 337 16.32 -1.65 -29.88
CA THR A 337 16.88 -3.00 -29.96
C THR A 337 16.12 -3.95 -30.90
N GLU A 338 14.97 -3.54 -31.43
CA GLU A 338 14.31 -4.10 -32.65
C GLU A 338 14.73 -3.37 -33.93
#